data_AF-A0A960K6Z8-F1
#
_entry.id   AF-A0A960K6Z8-F1
#
_cell.length_a   1.000
_cell.length_b   1.000
_cell.length_c   1.000
_cell.angle_alpha   90.00
_cell.angle_beta   90.00
_cell.angle_gamma   90.00
#
_symmetry.space_group_name_H-M   'P 1'
#
loop_
_entity.id
_entity.type
_entity.pdbx_description
1 polymer ?
#
loop_
_entity_poly.entity_id
_entity_poly.type
_entity_poly.pdbx_seq_one_letter_code
_entity_poly.pdbx_strand_id
1 'polypeptide(L)'
;MKIKLLLSVVALGVLSARPAGAELVVLTNGDFFKVTAYELHGDRMRLDLSTGGRVTLAMGRIERIVDDEVLPKPEPVAIPQEVDDLALAFEEGLPVPDTPYGSLIYSAAKRHDLNPRLVAAVVRAESAFNHRAVSPKGARGLMQLM
;
A
#
# COMPACT_ATOMS: atom_id res chain seq x y z
N MET A 1 29.04 8.81 -23.34
CA MET A 1 28.42 7.47 -23.37
C MET A 1 29.54 6.43 -23.29
N LYS A 2 29.75 5.82 -22.12
CA LYS A 2 30.51 4.57 -21.87
C LYS A 2 30.53 4.27 -20.36
N ILE A 3 30.04 3.09 -20.02
CA ILE A 3 29.98 2.45 -18.71
C ILE A 3 31.38 2.27 -18.12
N LYS A 4 31.55 2.49 -16.80
CA LYS A 4 32.60 1.85 -16.00
C LYS A 4 32.04 1.37 -14.67
N LEU A 5 31.74 0.06 -14.67
CA LEU A 5 31.89 -0.86 -13.54
C LEU A 5 33.30 -0.70 -12.95
N LEU A 6 33.45 -0.61 -11.63
CA LEU A 6 34.66 -0.89 -10.83
C LEU A 6 34.42 -0.26 -9.43
N LEU A 7 34.83 -0.79 -8.29
CA LEU A 7 35.51 -2.00 -7.90
C LEU A 7 35.35 -2.04 -6.37
N SER A 8 35.20 -3.22 -5.79
CA SER A 8 35.33 -3.46 -4.36
C SER A 8 36.58 -2.75 -3.80
N VAL A 9 36.38 -1.80 -2.88
CA VAL A 9 37.47 -1.27 -2.05
C VAL A 9 37.38 -1.95 -0.69
N VAL A 10 38.28 -2.90 -0.50
CA VAL A 10 38.71 -3.39 0.81
C VAL A 10 39.29 -2.19 1.55
N ALA A 11 38.52 -1.63 2.47
CA ALA A 11 39.02 -0.65 3.43
C ALA A 11 39.34 -1.39 4.73
N LEU A 12 40.58 -1.87 4.81
CA LEU A 12 41.25 -2.23 6.05
C LEU A 12 41.40 -0.93 6.87
N GLY A 13 40.39 -0.63 7.69
CA GLY A 13 40.33 0.62 8.44
C GLY A 13 39.63 0.36 9.75
N VAL A 14 40.27 0.79 10.84
CA VAL A 14 39.71 0.87 12.19
C VAL A 14 38.28 1.41 12.08
N LEU A 15 37.29 0.53 12.25
CA LEU A 15 35.89 0.89 12.08
C LEU A 15 35.45 1.59 13.35
N SER A 16 35.76 2.88 13.41
CA SER A 16 35.25 3.79 14.42
C SER A 16 33.73 3.73 14.39
N ALA A 17 33.13 3.57 15.59
CA ALA A 17 31.69 3.48 15.78
C ALA A 17 30.98 4.55 14.96
N ARG A 18 30.19 4.12 13.97
CA ARG A 18 29.29 5.00 13.23
C ARG A 18 28.06 5.23 14.10
N PRO A 19 27.76 6.47 14.55
CA PRO A 19 26.48 6.73 15.17
C PRO A 19 25.44 7.10 14.10
N ALA A 20 24.21 6.69 14.37
CA ALA A 20 22.98 7.14 13.72
C ALA A 20 22.74 6.63 12.27
N GLY A 21 22.47 5.34 12.19
CA GLY A 21 21.58 4.72 11.20
C GLY A 21 21.01 3.47 11.87
N ALA A 22 19.72 3.19 11.76
CA ALA A 22 19.23 1.90 12.19
C ALA A 22 19.75 0.89 11.16
N GLU A 23 20.80 0.15 11.50
CA GLU A 23 21.36 -0.85 10.60
C GLU A 23 20.76 -2.22 10.93
N LEU A 24 20.62 -3.06 9.92
CA LEU A 24 20.17 -4.44 10.02
C LEU A 24 21.37 -5.38 9.87
N VAL A 25 21.74 -6.04 10.96
CA VAL A 25 22.77 -7.08 10.96
C VAL A 25 22.10 -8.42 10.68
N VAL A 26 22.33 -8.97 9.49
CA VAL A 26 21.79 -10.27 9.06
C VAL A 26 22.80 -11.37 9.42
N LEU A 27 22.31 -12.43 10.07
CA LEU A 27 23.10 -13.57 10.49
C LEU A 27 23.07 -14.70 9.46
N THR A 28 24.06 -15.59 9.52
CA THR A 28 24.18 -16.74 8.60
C THR A 28 23.06 -17.78 8.71
N ASN A 29 22.26 -17.74 9.78
CA ASN A 29 21.08 -18.58 9.96
C ASN A 29 19.77 -17.92 9.49
N GLY A 30 19.84 -16.69 8.96
CA GLY A 30 18.68 -15.93 8.47
C GLY A 30 18.00 -15.03 9.51
N ASP A 31 18.40 -15.08 10.79
CA ASP A 31 17.94 -14.12 11.79
C ASP A 31 18.56 -12.74 11.56
N PHE A 32 17.98 -11.70 12.16
CA PHE A 32 18.50 -10.34 12.08
C PHE A 32 18.45 -9.58 13.40
N PHE A 33 19.37 -8.64 13.57
CA PHE A 33 19.36 -7.65 14.66
C PHE A 33 19.25 -6.24 14.09
N LYS A 34 18.33 -5.44 14.62
CA LYS A 34 18.29 -4.00 14.40
C LYS A 34 19.24 -3.33 15.41
N VAL A 35 20.26 -2.65 14.90
CA VAL A 35 21.35 -2.08 15.71
C VAL A 35 21.43 -0.58 15.51
N THR A 36 21.82 0.14 16.56
CA THR A 36 22.09 1.59 16.53
C THR A 36 23.57 1.91 16.41
N ALA A 37 24.42 0.95 16.80
CA ALA A 37 25.86 1.01 16.67
C ALA A 37 26.43 -0.41 16.70
N TYR A 38 27.63 -0.55 16.14
CA TYR A 38 28.44 -1.75 16.27
C TYR A 38 29.92 -1.41 16.38
N GLU A 39 30.68 -2.30 17.01
CA GLU A 39 32.12 -2.16 17.18
C GLU A 39 32.81 -3.51 17.01
N LEU A 40 33.90 -3.55 16.23
CA LEU A 40 34.71 -4.74 16.05
C LEU A 40 35.78 -4.84 17.15
N HIS A 41 35.77 -5.94 17.89
CA HIS A 41 36.72 -6.28 18.94
C HIS A 41 37.41 -7.61 18.59
N GLY A 42 38.50 -7.54 17.83
CA GLY A 42 39.20 -8.73 17.34
C GLY A 42 38.33 -9.53 16.37
N ASP A 43 38.00 -10.77 16.73
CA ASP A 43 37.14 -11.67 15.93
C ASP A 43 35.64 -11.61 16.36
N ARG A 44 35.30 -10.67 17.24
CA ARG A 44 33.93 -10.52 17.74
C ARG A 44 33.40 -9.13 17.45
N MET A 45 32.15 -9.07 17.03
CA MET A 45 31.44 -7.83 16.81
C MET A 45 30.44 -7.60 17.94
N ARG A 46 30.53 -6.42 18.54
CA ARG A 46 29.65 -5.94 19.59
C ARG A 46 28.56 -5.09 18.96
N LEU A 47 27.30 -5.41 19.22
CA LEU A 47 26.12 -4.77 18.67
C LEU A 47 25.35 -4.09 19.79
N ASP A 48 25.07 -2.80 19.64
CA ASP A 48 24.12 -2.08 20.49
C ASP A 48 22.75 -2.12 19.80
N LEU A 49 21.76 -2.76 20.44
CA LEU A 49 20.46 -3.03 19.84
C LEU A 49 19.55 -1.80 19.89
N SER A 50 18.71 -1.61 18.87
CA SER A 50 17.74 -0.50 18.84
C SER A 50 16.63 -0.63 19.90
N THR A 51 16.34 -1.85 20.35
CA THR A 51 15.37 -2.13 21.43
C THR A 51 15.99 -1.97 22.83
N GLY A 52 17.28 -1.61 22.91
CA GLY A 52 18.06 -1.63 24.13
C GLY A 52 18.75 -2.97 24.38
N GLY A 53 19.83 -2.93 25.16
CA GLY A 53 20.71 -4.08 25.39
C GLY A 53 21.86 -4.19 24.40
N ARG A 54 22.77 -5.11 24.67
CA ARG A 54 24.01 -5.32 23.91
C ARG A 54 24.26 -6.79 23.68
N VAL A 55 24.69 -7.14 22.47
CA VAL A 55 24.96 -8.51 22.06
C VAL A 55 26.36 -8.58 21.44
N THR A 56 27.12 -9.63 21.75
CA THR A 56 28.47 -9.84 21.19
C THR A 56 28.54 -11.16 20.44
N LEU A 57 28.75 -11.09 19.13
CA LEU A 57 28.76 -12.25 18.22
C LEU A 57 30.14 -12.44 17.58
N ALA A 58 30.43 -13.66 17.12
CA ALA A 58 31.62 -13.90 16.30
C ALA A 58 31.38 -13.40 14.88
N MET A 59 32.43 -12.90 14.21
CA MET A 59 32.33 -12.39 12.83
C MET A 59 31.78 -13.44 11.85
N GLY A 60 32.14 -14.70 12.02
CA GLY A 60 31.63 -15.81 11.18
C GLY A 60 30.12 -16.08 11.31
N ARG A 61 29.42 -15.43 12.24
CA ARG A 61 27.95 -15.49 12.33
C ARG A 61 27.24 -14.38 11.56
N ILE A 62 27.95 -13.36 11.10
CA ILE A 62 27.39 -12.23 10.37
C ILE A 62 27.48 -12.53 8.88
N GLU A 63 26.35 -12.50 8.20
CA GLU A 63 26.30 -12.64 6.74
C GLU A 63 26.51 -11.29 6.05
N ARG A 64 25.77 -10.26 6.49
CA ARG A 64 25.86 -8.90 5.94
C ARG A 64 25.29 -7.88 6.91
N ILE A 65 25.66 -6.63 6.71
CA ILE A 65 25.08 -5.46 7.38
C ILE A 65 24.43 -4.62 6.29
N VAL A 66 23.16 -4.30 6.46
CA VAL A 66 22.36 -3.54 5.50
C VAL A 66 21.82 -2.31 6.20
N ASP A 67 21.79 -1.17 5.52
CA ASP A 67 21.03 -0.04 6.02
C ASP A 67 19.54 -0.42 6.07
N ASP A 68 18.84 -0.12 7.17
CA ASP A 68 17.38 -0.25 7.20
C ASP A 68 16.83 0.77 6.20
N GLU A 69 16.59 0.34 4.96
CA GLU A 69 15.92 1.14 3.95
C GLU A 69 14.51 1.44 4.46
N VAL A 70 14.39 2.56 5.19
CA VAL A 70 13.10 3.19 5.44
C VAL A 70 12.60 3.59 4.08
N LEU A 71 11.74 2.77 3.47
CA LEU A 71 10.90 3.21 2.36
C LEU A 71 10.31 4.54 2.82
N PRO A 72 10.56 5.66 2.13
CA PRO A 72 9.97 6.92 2.53
C PRO A 72 8.48 6.63 2.63
N LYS A 73 7.93 6.76 3.86
CA LYS A 73 6.48 6.74 4.05
C LYS A 73 5.99 7.71 3.00
N PRO A 74 5.19 7.27 2.01
CA PRO A 74 4.77 8.16 0.95
C PRO A 74 4.28 9.41 1.68
N GLU A 75 4.91 10.55 1.38
CA GLU A 75 4.35 11.83 1.81
C GLU A 75 2.87 11.72 1.47
N PRO A 76 1.96 12.11 2.38
CA PRO A 76 0.54 12.06 2.06
C PRO A 76 0.36 12.90 0.81
N VAL A 77 0.40 12.25 -0.35
CA VAL A 77 -0.16 12.75 -1.58
C VAL A 77 -1.54 13.12 -1.11
N ALA A 78 -1.91 14.39 -1.25
CA ALA A 78 -3.27 14.80 -1.09
C ALA A 78 -4.08 13.96 -2.07
N ILE A 79 -4.50 12.78 -1.63
CA ILE A 79 -5.70 12.13 -2.13
C ILE A 79 -6.69 13.27 -1.99
N PRO A 80 -7.25 13.81 -3.10
CA PRO A 80 -8.27 14.84 -2.97
C PRO A 80 -9.24 14.37 -1.90
N GLN A 81 -9.31 15.10 -0.78
CA GLN A 81 -10.23 14.80 0.31
C GLN A 81 -11.62 15.25 -0.12
N GLU A 82 -12.09 14.67 -1.22
CA GLU A 82 -13.43 14.77 -1.75
C GLU A 82 -13.74 13.42 -2.41
N VAL A 83 -13.56 12.34 -1.64
CA VAL A 83 -14.60 11.31 -1.74
C VAL A 83 -15.81 11.98 -1.11
N ASP A 84 -16.63 12.61 -1.95
CA ASP A 84 -18.00 12.95 -1.59
C ASP A 84 -18.55 11.70 -0.91
N ASP A 85 -18.77 11.75 0.40
CA ASP A 85 -19.28 10.63 1.18
C ASP A 85 -20.66 10.35 0.62
N LEU A 86 -20.71 9.52 -0.43
CA LEU A 86 -21.93 9.27 -1.17
C LEU A 86 -22.87 8.55 -0.21
N ALA A 87 -23.75 9.32 0.42
CA ALA A 87 -24.78 8.80 1.30
C ALA A 87 -25.48 7.67 0.54
N LEU A 88 -25.49 6.47 1.11
CA LEU A 88 -26.07 5.30 0.43
C LEU A 88 -27.59 5.34 0.44
N ALA A 89 -28.17 6.05 1.41
CA ALA A 89 -29.60 6.24 1.61
C ALA A 89 -30.18 7.27 0.64
N PHE A 90 -31.50 7.30 0.53
CA PHE A 90 -32.18 8.35 -0.22
C PHE A 90 -32.29 9.62 0.63
N GLU A 91 -31.95 10.76 0.04
CA GLU A 91 -32.16 12.07 0.65
C GLU A 91 -33.09 12.91 -0.21
N GLU A 92 -34.03 13.62 0.43
CA GLU A 92 -34.95 14.51 -0.27
C GLU A 92 -34.16 15.69 -0.85
N GLY A 93 -34.37 16.00 -2.14
CA GLY A 93 -33.60 17.03 -2.85
C GLY A 93 -32.40 16.51 -3.64
N LEU A 94 -32.08 15.21 -3.58
CA LEU A 94 -31.10 14.62 -4.51
C LEU A 94 -31.57 14.84 -5.96
N PRO A 95 -30.65 15.12 -6.90
CA PRO A 95 -30.99 15.33 -8.29
C PRO A 95 -31.41 14.01 -8.96
N VAL A 96 -32.31 14.13 -9.94
CA VAL A 96 -32.61 13.04 -10.86
C VAL A 96 -31.35 12.79 -11.72
N PRO A 97 -30.83 11.55 -11.81
CA PRO A 97 -29.66 11.28 -12.62
C PRO A 97 -29.88 11.61 -14.10
N ASP A 98 -28.94 12.33 -14.71
CA ASP A 98 -28.96 12.67 -16.15
C ASP A 98 -28.64 11.45 -17.01
N THR A 99 -29.66 10.62 -17.20
CA THR A 99 -29.59 9.36 -17.96
C THR A 99 -30.94 9.13 -18.65
N PRO A 100 -31.01 8.28 -19.69
CA PRO A 100 -32.28 7.97 -20.37
C PRO A 100 -33.37 7.38 -19.46
N TYR A 101 -33.01 6.86 -18.29
CA TYR A 101 -33.94 6.26 -17.31
C TYR A 101 -33.93 7.01 -15.97
N GLY A 102 -33.45 8.26 -15.95
CA GLY A 102 -33.26 9.04 -14.73
C GLY A 102 -34.49 9.05 -13.81
N SER A 103 -35.67 9.34 -14.35
CA SER A 103 -36.91 9.37 -13.58
C SER A 103 -37.31 8.01 -13.00
N LEU A 104 -37.07 6.92 -13.75
CA LEU A 104 -37.34 5.55 -13.28
C LEU A 104 -36.36 5.15 -12.18
N ILE A 105 -35.08 5.47 -12.37
CA ILE A 105 -34.01 5.23 -11.39
C ILE A 105 -34.30 6.00 -10.10
N TYR A 106 -34.62 7.30 -10.20
CA TYR A 106 -34.95 8.14 -9.05
C TYR A 106 -36.16 7.62 -8.28
N SER A 107 -37.21 7.21 -8.99
CA SER A 107 -38.42 6.66 -8.38
C SER A 107 -38.14 5.33 -7.67
N ALA A 108 -37.32 4.45 -8.26
CA ALA A 108 -36.93 3.20 -7.63
C ALA A 108 -36.04 3.43 -6.41
N ALA A 109 -35.06 4.33 -6.52
CA ALA A 109 -34.18 4.77 -5.45
C ALA A 109 -34.98 5.29 -4.25
N LYS A 110 -35.94 6.21 -4.47
CA LYS A 110 -36.83 6.72 -3.41
C LYS A 110 -37.65 5.63 -2.73
N ARG A 111 -38.18 4.67 -3.49
CA ARG A 111 -38.98 3.56 -2.94
C ARG A 111 -38.18 2.62 -2.05
N HIS A 112 -36.88 2.48 -2.30
CA HIS A 112 -36.02 1.52 -1.62
C HIS A 112 -35.01 2.18 -0.67
N ASP A 113 -35.15 3.48 -0.42
CA ASP A 113 -34.23 4.26 0.41
C ASP A 113 -32.76 4.12 -0.03
N LEU A 114 -32.53 4.29 -1.35
CA LEU A 114 -31.21 4.25 -1.95
C LEU A 114 -30.87 5.57 -2.62
N ASN A 115 -29.60 5.91 -2.69
CA ASN A 115 -29.13 7.05 -3.45
C ASN A 115 -29.37 6.83 -4.97
N PRO A 116 -30.06 7.75 -5.68
CA PRO A 116 -30.29 7.64 -7.12
C PRO A 116 -29.00 7.51 -7.96
N ARG A 117 -27.89 8.13 -7.52
CA ARG A 117 -26.59 8.01 -8.18
C ARG A 117 -26.00 6.61 -8.04
N LEU A 118 -26.21 5.96 -6.90
CA LEU A 118 -25.81 4.57 -6.69
C LEU A 118 -26.56 3.64 -7.64
N VAL A 119 -27.89 3.77 -7.71
CA VAL A 119 -28.72 2.95 -8.61
C VAL A 119 -28.32 3.19 -10.08
N ALA A 120 -28.09 4.44 -10.48
CA ALA A 120 -27.61 4.75 -11.83
C ALA A 120 -26.22 4.15 -12.12
N ALA A 121 -25.32 4.14 -11.14
CA ALA A 121 -24.00 3.52 -11.26
C ALA A 121 -24.10 2.01 -11.46
N VAL A 122 -24.98 1.32 -10.72
CA VAL A 122 -25.25 -0.11 -10.91
C VAL A 122 -25.80 -0.36 -12.32
N VAL A 123 -26.82 0.38 -12.76
CA VAL A 123 -27.38 0.22 -14.12
C VAL A 123 -26.31 0.41 -15.20
N ARG A 124 -25.42 1.40 -15.02
CA ARG A 124 -24.30 1.65 -15.93
C ARG A 124 -23.33 0.47 -15.97
N ALA A 125 -22.96 -0.06 -14.80
CA ALA A 125 -22.04 -1.19 -14.68
C ALA A 125 -22.61 -2.48 -15.29
N GLU A 126 -23.90 -2.73 -15.08
CA GLU A 126 -24.56 -3.97 -15.49
C GLU A 126 -24.92 -4.01 -16.97
N SER A 127 -25.36 -2.88 -17.55
CA SER A 127 -25.91 -2.86 -18.91
C SER A 127 -25.49 -1.69 -19.78
N ALA A 128 -24.72 -0.73 -19.23
CA ALA A 128 -24.49 0.57 -19.87
C ALA A 128 -25.80 1.24 -20.33
N PHE A 129 -26.88 1.10 -19.55
CA PHE A 129 -28.23 1.59 -19.85
C PHE A 129 -28.93 0.92 -21.06
N ASN A 130 -28.51 -0.29 -21.44
CA ASN A 130 -29.20 -1.08 -22.46
C ASN A 130 -30.36 -1.89 -21.86
N HIS A 131 -31.61 -1.43 -22.06
CA HIS A 131 -32.80 -2.12 -21.55
C HIS A 131 -33.04 -3.52 -22.17
N ARG A 132 -32.35 -3.86 -23.26
CA ARG A 132 -32.44 -5.18 -23.93
C ARG A 132 -31.27 -6.11 -23.60
N ALA A 133 -30.38 -5.73 -22.69
CA ALA A 133 -29.22 -6.52 -22.34
C ALA A 133 -29.62 -7.92 -21.82
N VAL A 134 -28.94 -8.96 -22.31
CA VAL A 134 -29.08 -10.35 -21.85
C VAL A 134 -27.68 -10.96 -21.69
N SER A 135 -27.35 -11.47 -20.50
CA SER A 135 -26.06 -12.13 -20.27
C SER A 135 -26.04 -13.59 -20.74
N PRO A 136 -24.86 -14.21 -20.92
CA PRO A 136 -24.76 -15.64 -21.23
C PRO A 136 -25.40 -16.55 -20.19
N LYS A 137 -25.51 -16.08 -18.93
CA LYS A 137 -26.15 -16.81 -17.83
C LYS A 137 -27.65 -16.50 -17.70
N GLY A 138 -28.21 -15.72 -18.61
CA GLY A 138 -29.64 -15.42 -18.68
C GLY A 138 -30.11 -14.21 -17.88
N ALA A 139 -29.21 -13.44 -17.28
CA ALA A 139 -29.57 -12.17 -16.61
C ALA A 139 -30.10 -11.14 -17.62
N ARG A 140 -31.11 -10.33 -17.27
CA ARG A 140 -31.83 -9.48 -18.23
C ARG A 140 -32.00 -8.04 -17.77
N GLY A 141 -32.03 -7.14 -18.76
CA GLY A 141 -32.43 -5.75 -18.60
C GLY A 141 -31.36 -4.87 -17.94
N LEU A 142 -31.82 -3.71 -17.44
CA LEU A 142 -30.96 -2.62 -16.99
C LEU A 142 -30.03 -2.98 -15.83
N MET A 143 -30.49 -3.82 -14.90
CA MET A 143 -29.75 -4.23 -13.69
C MET A 143 -29.35 -5.71 -13.72
N GLN A 144 -29.47 -6.38 -14.88
CA GLN A 144 -29.10 -7.79 -15.04
C GLN A 144 -29.68 -8.70 -13.94
N LEU A 145 -31.01 -8.65 -13.76
CA LEU A 145 -31.71 -9.55 -12.84
C LEU A 145 -31.83 -10.95 -13.45
N MET A 146 -31.71 -11.99 -12.63
CA MET A 146 -31.78 -13.40 -13.04
C MET A 146 -33.15 -14.03 -12.77
#